data_AF-A0A3N5DVS7-F1
#
_entry.id   AF-A0A3N5DVS7-F1
#
_cell.length_a   1.000
_cell.length_b   1.000
_cell.length_c   1.000
_cell.angle_alpha   90.00
_cell.angle_beta   90.00
_cell.angle_gamma   90.00
#
_symmetry.space_group_name_H-M   'P 1'
#
loop_
_entity.id
_entity.type
_entity.pdbx_description
1 polymer ?
#
loop_
_entity_poly.entity_id
_entity_poly.type
_entity_poly.pdbx_seq_one_letter_code
_entity_poly.pdbx_strand_id
1 'polypeptide(L)'
;MKYKIAYLDENNGWINTFYQTFKTEFDILRIKVDNNSSIGELVEQLMASNLDAIVTDYLLEEEGDVSFNGNKIVEAIKQIKPHFPLIMLTSYQKQAISFTDDVHIIYSKDILDGENEDELEIFKTKIKSNISNYYKKIEDTNDRIENLVERRNTHGLEIPEEEELTKLYILFDELNPEGKDMPANLIHRDSISKLNEFVTETKEILEELKKLNKKK
;
A
#
# COMPACT_ATOMS: atom_id res chain seq x y z
N MET A 1 -15.94 -14.50 0.57
CA MET A 1 -15.16 -13.89 1.67
C MET A 1 -15.28 -12.38 1.52
N LYS A 2 -15.43 -11.62 2.59
CA LYS A 2 -15.46 -10.14 2.51
C LYS A 2 -14.04 -9.61 2.66
N TYR A 3 -13.70 -8.56 1.92
CA TYR A 3 -12.46 -7.84 2.17
C TYR A 3 -12.53 -7.15 3.53
N LYS A 4 -11.41 -7.16 4.25
CA LYS A 4 -11.23 -6.51 5.54
C LYS A 4 -10.64 -5.12 5.33
N ILE A 5 -11.34 -4.09 5.75
CA ILE A 5 -10.90 -2.70 5.61
C ILE A 5 -10.87 -2.01 6.98
N ALA A 6 -10.02 -1.01 7.14
CA ALA A 6 -10.12 -0.09 8.29
C ALA A 6 -10.76 1.23 7.88
N TYR A 7 -11.53 1.82 8.79
CA TYR A 7 -11.97 3.21 8.72
C TYR A 7 -11.47 3.99 9.93
N LEU A 8 -10.76 5.09 9.68
CA LEU A 8 -10.21 5.99 10.68
C LEU A 8 -10.91 7.34 10.60
N ASP A 9 -11.38 7.82 11.74
CA ASP A 9 -12.04 9.11 11.89
C ASP A 9 -11.99 9.50 13.38
N GLU A 10 -12.02 10.78 13.70
CA GLU A 10 -12.12 11.31 15.06
C GLU A 10 -13.57 11.27 15.58
N ASN A 11 -14.54 11.36 14.68
CA ASN A 11 -15.95 11.45 15.01
C ASN A 11 -16.65 10.08 15.03
N ASN A 12 -17.18 9.69 16.18
CA ASN A 12 -17.92 8.44 16.32
C ASN A 12 -19.18 8.34 15.43
N GLY A 13 -19.79 9.48 15.08
CA GLY A 13 -20.91 9.53 14.15
C GLY A 13 -20.49 9.02 12.78
N TRP A 14 -19.43 9.61 12.21
CA TRP A 14 -18.88 9.19 10.91
C TRP A 14 -18.41 7.74 10.91
N ILE A 15 -17.73 7.28 11.98
CA ILE A 15 -17.34 5.87 12.12
C ILE A 15 -18.55 4.94 12.03
N ASN A 16 -19.63 5.28 12.72
CA ASN A 16 -20.84 4.47 12.70
C ASN A 16 -21.57 4.53 11.36
N THR A 17 -21.68 5.71 10.75
CA THR A 17 -22.26 5.88 9.42
C THR A 17 -21.51 5.02 8.41
N PHE A 18 -20.18 5.13 8.33
CA PHE A 18 -19.36 4.30 7.46
C PHE A 18 -19.58 2.81 7.73
N TYR A 19 -19.56 2.40 9.00
CA TYR A 19 -19.82 1.00 9.35
C TYR A 19 -21.19 0.50 8.85
N GLN A 20 -22.27 1.24 9.11
CA GLN A 20 -23.61 0.82 8.69
C GLN A 20 -23.73 0.72 7.17
N THR A 21 -23.10 1.64 6.45
CA THR A 21 -23.14 1.73 4.99
C THR A 21 -22.36 0.59 4.31
N PHE A 22 -21.24 0.14 4.88
CA PHE A 22 -20.32 -0.81 4.22
C PHE A 22 -20.29 -2.22 4.83
N LYS A 23 -20.84 -2.46 6.04
CA LYS A 23 -20.75 -3.76 6.77
C LYS A 23 -21.34 -4.95 6.00
N THR A 24 -22.25 -4.73 5.06
CA THR A 24 -22.86 -5.79 4.25
C THR A 24 -21.88 -6.36 3.23
N GLU A 25 -20.85 -5.61 2.85
CA GLU A 25 -19.90 -5.95 1.78
C GLU A 25 -18.47 -6.14 2.28
N PHE A 26 -18.11 -5.46 3.37
CA PHE A 26 -16.76 -5.48 3.95
C PHE A 26 -16.78 -5.94 5.41
N ASP A 27 -15.68 -6.51 5.88
CA ASP A 27 -15.37 -6.63 7.30
C ASP A 27 -14.62 -5.35 7.73
N ILE A 28 -15.11 -4.65 8.74
CA ILE A 28 -14.68 -3.27 9.01
C ILE A 28 -14.06 -3.17 10.39
N LEU A 29 -12.76 -2.88 10.41
CA LEU A 29 -12.06 -2.41 11.60
C LEU A 29 -12.35 -0.92 11.77
N ARG A 30 -13.01 -0.56 12.88
CA ARG A 30 -13.32 0.82 13.23
C ARG A 30 -12.23 1.34 14.17
N ILE A 31 -11.61 2.44 13.83
CA ILE A 31 -10.57 3.07 14.63
C ILE A 31 -10.99 4.51 14.90
N LYS A 32 -11.20 4.83 16.17
CA LYS A 32 -11.38 6.21 16.60
C LYS A 32 -10.00 6.83 16.79
N VAL A 33 -9.77 7.96 16.11
CA VAL A 33 -8.58 8.78 16.32
C VAL A 33 -8.89 9.79 17.41
N ASP A 34 -8.07 9.82 18.46
CA ASP A 34 -8.23 10.74 19.60
C ASP A 34 -6.87 11.19 20.14
N ASN A 35 -6.87 11.97 21.21
CA ASN A 35 -5.66 12.54 21.82
C ASN A 35 -4.64 11.52 22.36
N ASN A 36 -5.01 10.24 22.47
CA ASN A 36 -4.08 9.17 22.83
C ASN A 36 -3.50 8.48 21.59
N SER A 37 -3.93 8.88 20.40
CA SER A 37 -3.48 8.30 19.14
C SER A 37 -2.20 8.98 18.66
N SER A 38 -1.18 8.19 18.38
CA SER A 38 -0.01 8.63 17.63
C SER A 38 0.03 7.98 16.25
N ILE A 39 0.67 8.64 15.27
CA ILE A 39 0.84 8.07 13.92
C ILE A 39 1.54 6.71 13.99
N GLY A 40 2.57 6.58 14.84
CA GLY A 40 3.32 5.33 14.99
C GLY A 40 2.45 4.17 15.47
N GLU A 41 1.71 4.36 16.56
CA GLU A 41 0.82 3.32 17.11
C GLU A 41 -0.32 2.96 16.15
N LEU A 42 -0.90 3.95 15.47
CA LEU A 42 -1.94 3.71 14.46
C LEU A 42 -1.38 2.87 13.31
N VAL A 43 -0.20 3.22 12.79
CA VAL A 43 0.44 2.46 11.70
C VAL A 43 0.73 1.03 12.16
N GLU A 44 1.32 0.83 13.35
CA GLU A 44 1.58 -0.51 13.89
C GLU A 44 0.30 -1.35 14.00
N GLN A 45 -0.77 -0.77 14.57
CA GLN A 45 -2.07 -1.43 14.68
C GLN A 45 -2.64 -1.82 13.31
N LEU A 46 -2.57 -0.92 12.32
CA LEU A 46 -3.09 -1.14 10.97
C LEU A 46 -2.33 -2.26 10.26
N MET A 47 -1.01 -2.27 10.36
CA MET A 47 -0.14 -3.27 9.73
C MET A 47 -0.35 -4.66 10.34
N ALA A 48 -0.52 -4.74 11.66
CA ALA A 48 -0.80 -6.00 12.36
C ALA A 48 -2.22 -6.57 12.10
N SER A 49 -3.13 -5.77 11.53
CA SER A 49 -4.55 -6.11 11.41
C SER A 49 -4.92 -6.97 10.19
N ASN A 50 -3.96 -7.34 9.33
CA ASN A 50 -4.18 -8.07 8.07
C ASN A 50 -5.33 -7.44 7.25
N LEU A 51 -5.22 -6.15 6.98
CA LEU A 51 -6.20 -5.38 6.21
C LEU A 51 -5.91 -5.51 4.71
N ASP A 52 -6.96 -5.44 3.90
CA ASP A 52 -6.90 -5.38 2.44
C ASP A 52 -6.91 -3.92 1.93
N ALA A 53 -7.48 -2.99 2.69
CA ALA A 53 -7.44 -1.55 2.42
C ALA A 53 -7.61 -0.71 3.69
N ILE A 54 -7.20 0.55 3.61
CA ILE A 54 -7.44 1.54 4.66
C ILE A 54 -8.14 2.76 4.08
N VAL A 55 -9.18 3.20 4.77
CA VAL A 55 -9.92 4.43 4.50
C VAL A 55 -9.73 5.33 5.71
N THR A 56 -9.32 6.57 5.51
CA THR A 56 -9.17 7.56 6.61
C THR A 56 -9.91 8.83 6.26
N ASP A 57 -10.43 9.53 7.26
CA ASP A 57 -10.72 10.94 7.06
C ASP A 57 -9.43 11.74 6.87
N TYR A 58 -9.49 12.82 6.08
CA TYR A 58 -8.39 13.75 5.93
C TYR A 58 -8.23 14.67 7.15
N LEU A 59 -9.30 15.32 7.61
CA LEU A 59 -9.24 16.38 8.61
C LEU A 59 -9.46 15.82 10.03
N LEU A 60 -8.53 14.99 10.50
CA LEU A 60 -8.60 14.36 11.82
C LEU A 60 -8.41 15.35 12.98
N GLU A 61 -7.76 16.49 12.74
CA GLU A 61 -7.52 17.50 13.77
C GLU A 61 -8.74 18.40 14.07
N GLU A 62 -9.89 18.18 13.43
CA GLU A 62 -11.07 19.06 13.52
C GLU A 62 -11.60 19.23 14.96
N GLU A 63 -11.68 18.14 15.72
CA GLU A 63 -12.09 18.18 17.14
C GLU A 63 -10.96 18.68 18.08
N GLY A 64 -9.75 18.91 17.56
CA GLY A 64 -8.59 19.39 18.32
C GLY A 64 -7.92 18.32 19.18
N ASP A 65 -8.36 17.07 19.06
CA ASP A 65 -7.86 15.95 19.85
C ASP A 65 -6.48 15.48 19.37
N VAL A 66 -6.16 15.59 18.07
CA VAL A 66 -4.86 15.23 17.50
C VAL A 66 -4.21 16.37 16.75
N SER A 67 -2.88 16.33 16.63
CA SER A 67 -2.07 17.34 15.93
C SER A 67 -1.66 16.93 14.51
N PHE A 68 -2.40 16.01 13.89
CA PHE A 68 -2.10 15.49 12.56
C PHE A 68 -3.38 15.17 11.80
N ASN A 69 -3.27 15.17 10.48
CA ASN A 69 -4.33 14.85 9.54
C ASN A 69 -4.08 13.48 8.88
N GLY A 70 -5.11 12.92 8.26
CA GLY A 70 -5.09 11.58 7.64
C GLY A 70 -4.02 11.41 6.57
N ASN A 71 -3.62 12.49 5.89
CA ASN A 71 -2.53 12.45 4.92
C ASN A 71 -1.21 11.98 5.56
N LYS A 72 -0.96 12.27 6.85
CA LYS A 72 0.23 11.80 7.55
C LYS A 72 0.23 10.31 7.83
N ILE A 73 -0.95 9.73 8.10
CA ILE A 73 -1.10 8.27 8.21
C ILE A 73 -0.88 7.63 6.83
N VAL A 74 -1.47 8.18 5.77
CA VAL A 74 -1.28 7.71 4.40
C VAL A 74 0.19 7.76 3.98
N GLU A 75 0.88 8.87 4.21
CA GLU A 75 2.32 9.03 3.94
C GLU A 75 3.15 7.95 4.67
N ALA A 76 2.88 7.74 5.96
CA ALA A 76 3.60 6.75 6.76
C ALA A 76 3.36 5.30 6.27
N ILE A 77 2.13 4.95 5.89
CA ILE A 77 1.84 3.62 5.33
C ILE A 77 2.49 3.46 3.96
N LYS A 78 2.45 4.47 3.08
CA LYS A 78 3.08 4.40 1.76
C LYS A 78 4.60 4.21 1.83
N GLN A 79 5.25 4.70 2.89
CA GLN A 79 6.68 4.43 3.11
C GLN A 79 6.97 2.95 3.40
N ILE A 80 5.99 2.23 3.97
CA ILE A 80 6.13 0.82 4.34
C ILE A 80 5.60 -0.08 3.20
N LYS A 81 4.36 0.16 2.74
CA LYS A 81 3.70 -0.55 1.63
C LYS A 81 3.27 0.45 0.55
N PRO A 82 4.15 0.79 -0.41
CA PRO A 82 3.91 1.83 -1.42
C PRO A 82 2.66 1.62 -2.28
N HIS A 83 2.31 0.37 -2.56
CA HIS A 83 1.21 0.00 -3.45
C HIS A 83 -0.08 -0.39 -2.70
N PHE A 84 -0.09 -0.31 -1.37
CA PHE A 84 -1.23 -0.75 -0.57
C PHE A 84 -2.49 0.11 -0.84
N PRO A 85 -3.70 -0.48 -0.92
CA PRO A 85 -4.92 0.27 -1.16
C PRO A 85 -5.24 1.26 -0.03
N LEU A 86 -5.08 2.56 -0.32
CA LEU A 86 -5.34 3.67 0.59
C LEU A 86 -6.37 4.62 -0.01
N ILE A 87 -7.28 5.11 0.81
CA ILE A 87 -8.34 6.04 0.42
C ILE A 87 -8.50 7.10 1.51
N MET A 88 -8.70 8.34 1.09
CA MET A 88 -9.09 9.43 1.98
C MET A 88 -10.50 9.91 1.65
N LEU A 89 -11.38 9.91 2.65
CA LEU A 89 -12.68 10.56 2.59
C LEU A 89 -12.58 11.92 3.26
N THR A 90 -13.21 12.95 2.72
CA THR A 90 -13.19 14.27 3.36
C THR A 90 -14.31 15.18 2.88
N SER A 91 -14.81 16.06 3.74
CA SER A 91 -15.64 17.21 3.35
C SER A 91 -14.80 18.40 2.83
N TYR A 92 -13.46 18.34 2.97
CA TYR A 92 -12.51 19.40 2.66
C TYR A 92 -11.62 19.06 1.46
N GLN A 93 -12.20 18.56 0.37
CA GLN A 93 -11.45 18.04 -0.79
C GLN A 93 -10.40 19.00 -1.34
N LYS A 94 -10.71 20.30 -1.45
CA LYS A 94 -9.74 21.30 -1.95
C LYS A 94 -8.49 21.38 -1.09
N GLN A 95 -8.66 21.29 0.22
CA GLN A 95 -7.54 21.30 1.17
C GLN A 95 -6.76 20.00 1.03
N ALA A 96 -7.43 18.85 1.07
CA ALA A 96 -6.79 17.55 0.91
C ALA A 96 -5.96 17.45 -0.38
N ILE A 97 -6.49 17.93 -1.51
CA ILE A 97 -5.78 17.99 -2.81
C ILE A 97 -4.51 18.86 -2.73
N SER A 98 -4.53 19.93 -1.93
CA SER A 98 -3.38 20.85 -1.82
C SER A 98 -2.25 20.30 -0.94
N PHE A 99 -2.53 19.30 -0.10
CA PHE A 99 -1.60 18.76 0.90
C PHE A 99 -1.30 17.26 0.73
N THR A 100 -1.71 16.66 -0.39
CA THR A 100 -1.52 15.24 -0.68
C THR A 100 -0.94 15.06 -2.07
N ASP A 101 0.12 14.27 -2.20
CA ASP A 101 0.78 14.01 -3.49
C ASP A 101 -0.10 13.18 -4.45
N ASP A 102 -0.88 12.27 -3.90
CA ASP A 102 -1.78 11.39 -4.66
C ASP A 102 -3.22 11.86 -4.53
N VAL A 103 -3.68 12.61 -5.53
CA VAL A 103 -5.03 13.16 -5.54
C VAL A 103 -6.09 12.11 -5.89
N HIS A 104 -5.70 10.98 -6.46
CA HIS A 104 -6.64 9.95 -6.94
C HIS A 104 -7.23 9.09 -5.81
N ILE A 105 -6.66 9.17 -4.62
CA ILE A 105 -7.16 8.51 -3.42
C ILE A 105 -8.17 9.37 -2.64
N ILE A 106 -8.47 10.60 -3.06
CA ILE A 106 -9.32 11.56 -2.34
C ILE A 106 -10.76 11.50 -2.86
N TYR A 107 -11.72 11.34 -1.94
CA TYR A 107 -13.16 11.24 -2.21
C TYR A 107 -13.96 12.13 -1.27
N SER A 108 -15.14 12.58 -1.71
CA SER A 108 -16.02 13.40 -0.86
C SER A 108 -16.67 12.55 0.22
N LYS A 109 -16.82 13.10 1.42
CA LYS A 109 -17.64 12.49 2.49
C LYS A 109 -19.13 12.48 2.15
N ASP A 110 -19.59 13.35 1.26
CA ASP A 110 -21.00 13.44 0.82
C ASP A 110 -21.55 12.10 0.27
N ILE A 111 -20.67 11.22 -0.20
CA ILE A 111 -21.00 9.84 -0.62
C ILE A 111 -21.69 9.04 0.51
N LEU A 112 -21.46 9.42 1.77
CA LEU A 112 -22.03 8.78 2.95
C LEU A 112 -23.41 9.32 3.34
N ASP A 113 -23.88 10.41 2.73
CA ASP A 113 -25.11 11.10 3.14
C ASP A 113 -26.39 10.39 2.65
N GLY A 114 -26.24 9.38 1.78
CA GLY A 114 -27.34 8.53 1.31
C GLY A 114 -28.25 9.19 0.27
N GLU A 115 -27.94 10.41 -0.18
CA GLU A 115 -28.72 11.12 -1.21
C GLU A 115 -28.49 10.56 -2.61
N ASN A 116 -27.34 9.92 -2.86
CA ASN A 116 -26.94 9.41 -4.18
C ASN A 116 -26.46 7.94 -4.10
N GLU A 117 -27.40 7.00 -4.21
CA GLU A 117 -27.11 5.56 -4.15
C GLU A 117 -26.13 5.11 -5.26
N ASP A 118 -26.24 5.66 -6.46
CA ASP A 118 -25.37 5.29 -7.59
C ASP A 118 -23.90 5.67 -7.30
N GLU A 119 -23.66 6.84 -6.72
CA GLU A 119 -22.31 7.29 -6.36
C GLU A 119 -21.71 6.43 -5.25
N LEU A 120 -22.52 6.03 -4.27
CA LEU A 120 -22.12 5.10 -3.23
C LEU A 120 -21.74 3.72 -3.79
N GLU A 121 -22.54 3.16 -4.70
CA GLU A 121 -22.25 1.88 -5.34
C GLU A 121 -20.99 1.94 -6.23
N ILE A 122 -20.79 3.06 -6.93
CA ILE A 122 -19.55 3.33 -7.67
C ILE A 122 -18.36 3.34 -6.70
N PHE A 123 -18.47 4.01 -5.56
CA PHE A 123 -17.40 4.09 -4.59
C PHE A 123 -17.06 2.73 -3.97
N LYS A 124 -18.07 1.93 -3.59
CA LYS A 124 -17.87 0.53 -3.15
C LYS A 124 -17.16 -0.31 -4.21
N THR A 125 -17.55 -0.15 -5.47
CA THR A 125 -16.92 -0.83 -6.61
C THR A 125 -15.46 -0.40 -6.79
N LYS A 126 -15.16 0.88 -6.59
CA LYS A 126 -13.79 1.40 -6.61
C LYS A 126 -12.93 0.79 -5.49
N ILE A 127 -13.45 0.69 -4.26
CA ILE A 127 -12.72 0.03 -3.16
C ILE A 127 -12.39 -1.41 -3.54
N LYS A 128 -13.39 -2.20 -3.97
CA LYS A 128 -13.19 -3.61 -4.36
C LYS A 128 -12.19 -3.74 -5.52
N SER A 129 -12.30 -2.89 -6.52
CA SER A 129 -11.42 -2.91 -7.69
C SER A 129 -9.99 -2.54 -7.30
N ASN A 130 -9.80 -1.56 -6.40
CA ASN A 130 -8.47 -1.17 -5.93
C ASN A 130 -7.78 -2.33 -5.19
N ILE A 131 -8.52 -2.99 -4.30
CA ILE A 131 -8.04 -4.19 -3.58
C ILE A 131 -7.74 -5.33 -4.56
N SER A 132 -8.66 -5.63 -5.47
CA SER A 132 -8.48 -6.70 -6.46
C SER A 132 -7.28 -6.44 -7.36
N ASN A 133 -7.08 -5.19 -7.80
CA ASN A 133 -5.95 -4.83 -8.66
C ASN A 133 -4.62 -4.94 -7.92
N TYR A 134 -4.60 -4.60 -6.63
CA TYR A 134 -3.42 -4.78 -5.79
C TYR A 134 -3.01 -6.26 -5.70
N TYR A 135 -3.93 -7.16 -5.37
CA TYR A 135 -3.64 -8.60 -5.31
C TYR A 135 -3.30 -9.18 -6.67
N LYS A 136 -4.01 -8.77 -7.72
CA LYS A 136 -3.69 -9.18 -9.08
C LYS A 136 -2.28 -8.76 -9.48
N LYS A 137 -1.86 -7.54 -9.13
CA LYS A 137 -0.49 -7.07 -9.39
C LYS A 137 0.56 -7.94 -8.69
N ILE A 138 0.27 -8.42 -7.48
CA ILE A 138 1.13 -9.37 -6.76
C ILE A 138 1.21 -10.70 -7.50
N GLU A 139 0.06 -11.26 -7.87
CA GLU A 139 -0.05 -12.53 -8.60
C GLU A 139 0.68 -12.46 -9.95
N ASP A 140 0.35 -11.47 -10.78
CA ASP A 140 0.98 -11.24 -12.09
C ASP A 140 2.51 -11.06 -11.97
N THR A 141 2.98 -10.38 -10.91
CA THR A 141 4.42 -10.20 -10.64
C THR A 141 5.08 -11.53 -10.27
N ASN A 142 4.46 -12.32 -9.40
CA ASN A 142 4.96 -13.64 -9.00
C ASN A 142 5.02 -14.60 -10.18
N ASP A 143 3.94 -14.72 -10.94
CA ASP A 143 3.86 -15.60 -12.12
C ASP A 143 4.97 -15.25 -13.14
N ARG A 144 5.23 -13.96 -13.33
CA ARG A 144 6.28 -13.51 -14.24
C ARG A 144 7.68 -13.84 -13.71
N ILE A 145 7.93 -13.68 -12.41
CA ILE A 145 9.18 -14.09 -11.77
C ILE A 145 9.38 -15.60 -11.94
N GLU A 146 8.37 -16.41 -11.64
CA GLU A 146 8.44 -17.86 -11.75
C GLU A 146 8.79 -18.29 -13.19
N ASN A 147 8.13 -17.70 -14.19
CA ASN A 147 8.41 -17.97 -15.59
C ASN A 147 9.85 -17.64 -15.99
N LEU A 148 10.37 -16.48 -15.58
CA LEU A 148 11.74 -16.06 -15.89
C LEU A 148 12.77 -16.93 -15.17
N VAL A 149 12.51 -17.33 -13.93
CA VAL A 149 13.39 -18.24 -13.17
C VAL A 149 13.44 -19.62 -13.82
N GLU A 150 12.30 -20.19 -14.23
CA GLU A 150 12.24 -21.46 -14.94
C GLU A 150 13.01 -21.40 -16.27
N ARG A 151 12.83 -20.32 -17.03
CA ARG A 151 13.55 -20.10 -18.29
C ARG A 151 15.05 -19.97 -18.07
N ARG A 152 15.48 -19.22 -17.05
CA ARG A 152 16.90 -19.11 -16.66
C ARG A 152 17.53 -20.48 -16.41
N ASN A 153 16.82 -21.36 -15.72
CA ASN A 153 17.31 -22.70 -15.38
C ASN A 153 17.34 -23.67 -16.57
N THR A 154 16.52 -23.45 -17.60
CA THR A 154 16.38 -24.38 -18.74
C THR A 154 17.16 -23.93 -19.98
N HIS A 155 17.13 -22.65 -20.31
CA HIS A 155 17.67 -22.11 -21.57
C HIS A 155 18.60 -20.90 -21.37
N GLY A 156 18.72 -20.38 -20.14
CA GLY A 156 19.33 -19.08 -19.87
C GLY A 156 18.38 -17.92 -20.17
N LEU A 157 18.76 -16.71 -19.75
CA LEU A 157 18.01 -15.47 -20.01
C LEU A 157 18.82 -14.55 -20.92
N GLU A 158 18.12 -13.78 -21.75
CA GLU A 158 18.72 -12.67 -22.47
C GLU A 158 18.89 -11.44 -21.56
N ILE A 159 19.76 -10.49 -21.94
CA ILE A 159 20.03 -9.27 -21.16
C ILE A 159 18.74 -8.51 -20.78
N PRO A 160 17.76 -8.28 -21.69
CA PRO A 160 16.52 -7.59 -21.33
C PRO A 160 15.68 -8.35 -20.28
N GLU A 161 15.79 -9.69 -20.27
CA GLU A 161 15.04 -10.55 -19.37
C GLU A 161 15.67 -10.59 -17.98
N GLU A 162 17.00 -10.52 -17.89
CA GLU A 162 17.72 -10.33 -16.62
C GLU A 162 17.41 -8.95 -16.00
N GLU A 163 17.34 -7.90 -16.83
CA GLU A 163 16.89 -6.56 -16.38
C GLU A 163 15.44 -6.58 -15.91
N GLU A 164 14.55 -7.28 -16.62
CA GLU A 164 13.15 -7.44 -16.24
C GLU A 164 13.03 -8.16 -14.91
N LEU A 165 13.71 -9.31 -14.76
CA LEU A 165 13.71 -10.10 -13.53
C LEU A 165 14.18 -9.27 -12.33
N THR A 166 15.22 -8.45 -12.52
CA THR A 166 15.71 -7.53 -11.48
C THR A 166 14.65 -6.52 -11.06
N LYS A 167 13.96 -5.89 -12.03
CA LYS A 167 12.87 -4.94 -11.75
C LYS A 167 11.70 -5.60 -11.03
N LEU A 168 11.36 -6.83 -11.43
CA LEU A 168 10.27 -7.59 -10.80
C LEU A 168 10.59 -7.95 -9.36
N TYR A 169 11.84 -8.31 -9.03
CA TYR A 169 12.23 -8.55 -7.63
C TYR A 169 12.13 -7.29 -6.76
N ILE A 170 12.53 -6.13 -7.29
CA ILE A 170 12.35 -4.85 -6.58
C ILE A 170 10.87 -4.59 -6.34
N LEU A 171 10.03 -4.75 -7.37
CA LEU A 171 8.59 -4.56 -7.24
C LEU A 171 7.97 -5.58 -6.26
N PHE A 172 8.41 -6.83 -6.26
CA PHE A 172 7.95 -7.85 -5.33
C PHE A 172 8.23 -7.48 -3.87
N ASP A 173 9.42 -6.95 -3.59
CA ASP A 173 9.80 -6.45 -2.26
C ASP A 173 8.89 -5.28 -1.83
N GLU A 174 8.63 -4.33 -2.73
CA GLU A 174 7.70 -3.21 -2.48
C GLU A 174 6.26 -3.67 -2.24
N LEU A 175 5.82 -4.74 -2.92
CA LEU A 175 4.47 -5.30 -2.78
C LEU A 175 4.32 -6.16 -1.52
N ASN A 176 5.40 -6.79 -1.04
CA ASN A 176 5.40 -7.69 0.11
C ASN A 176 6.55 -7.39 1.12
N PRO A 177 6.58 -6.19 1.71
CA PRO A 177 7.68 -5.75 2.58
C PRO A 177 7.80 -6.55 3.89
N GLU A 178 6.73 -7.24 4.30
CA GLU A 178 6.73 -8.10 5.50
C GLU A 178 7.10 -9.57 5.23
N GLY A 179 7.32 -9.96 3.96
CA GLY A 179 7.84 -11.27 3.61
C GLY A 179 7.14 -12.45 4.32
N LYS A 180 5.80 -12.52 4.29
CA LYS A 180 5.12 -13.76 4.68
C LYS A 180 5.19 -14.74 3.53
N ASP A 181 6.16 -15.62 3.65
CA ASP A 181 6.39 -16.83 2.86
C ASP A 181 6.58 -16.61 1.36
N MET A 182 7.83 -16.30 0.97
CA MET A 182 8.33 -16.87 -0.29
C MET A 182 8.07 -18.38 -0.22
N PRO A 183 7.35 -18.99 -1.19
CA PRO A 183 7.25 -20.44 -1.26
C PRO A 183 8.63 -21.04 -1.12
N ALA A 184 8.83 -21.92 -0.14
CA ALA A 184 10.13 -22.56 0.14
C ALA A 184 10.73 -23.26 -1.11
N ASN A 185 9.88 -23.54 -2.10
CA ASN A 185 10.25 -24.10 -3.40
C ASN A 185 10.99 -23.12 -4.33
N LEU A 186 10.95 -21.81 -4.05
CA LEU A 186 11.65 -20.75 -4.78
C LEU A 186 12.98 -20.35 -4.12
N ILE A 187 13.19 -20.75 -2.86
CA ILE A 187 14.43 -20.50 -2.11
C ILE A 187 15.31 -21.75 -2.16
N HIS A 188 16.03 -21.94 -3.26
CA HIS A 188 17.37 -22.50 -3.09
C HIS A 188 18.18 -21.43 -2.35
N ARG A 189 18.46 -21.65 -1.07
CA ARG A 189 19.21 -20.73 -0.19
C ARG A 189 20.56 -20.28 -0.79
N ASP A 190 21.09 -21.04 -1.74
CA ASP A 190 22.32 -20.72 -2.50
C ASP A 190 22.13 -19.60 -3.53
N SER A 191 20.89 -19.32 -3.95
CA SER A 191 20.57 -18.27 -4.93
C SER A 191 20.43 -16.90 -4.26
N ILE A 192 19.90 -16.85 -3.03
CA ILE A 192 19.72 -15.60 -2.27
C ILE A 192 21.05 -15.09 -1.70
N SER A 193 21.95 -15.98 -1.26
CA SER A 193 23.30 -15.55 -0.86
C SER A 193 24.02 -14.89 -2.03
N LYS A 194 23.96 -15.51 -3.22
CA LYS A 194 24.53 -14.94 -4.45
C LYS A 194 23.84 -13.66 -4.90
N LEU A 195 22.53 -13.52 -4.72
CA LEU A 195 21.81 -12.29 -5.05
C LEU A 195 22.18 -11.13 -4.11
N ASN A 196 22.30 -11.40 -2.80
CA ASN A 196 22.78 -10.40 -1.84
C ASN A 196 24.25 -10.04 -2.07
N GLU A 197 25.08 -11.00 -2.46
CA GLU A 197 26.48 -10.79 -2.83
C GLU A 197 26.56 -9.94 -4.11
N PHE A 198 25.76 -10.26 -5.13
CA PHE A 198 25.66 -9.49 -6.38
C PHE A 198 25.13 -8.07 -6.18
N VAL A 199 24.11 -7.87 -5.34
CA VAL A 199 23.58 -6.53 -5.02
C VAL A 199 24.62 -5.71 -4.25
N THR A 200 25.39 -6.34 -3.37
CA THR A 200 26.51 -5.70 -2.66
C THR A 200 27.61 -5.28 -3.63
N GLU A 201 28.07 -6.20 -4.48
CA GLU A 201 29.10 -5.92 -5.50
C GLU A 201 28.64 -4.81 -6.48
N THR A 202 27.37 -4.83 -6.89
CA THR A 202 26.81 -3.81 -7.79
C THR A 202 26.77 -2.43 -7.13
N LYS A 203 26.45 -2.37 -5.82
CA LYS A 203 26.52 -1.11 -5.04
C LYS A 203 27.95 -0.60 -4.92
N GLU A 204 28.92 -1.48 -4.68
CA GLU A 204 30.33 -1.12 -4.61
C GLU A 204 30.86 -0.56 -5.94
N ILE A 205 30.52 -1.20 -7.06
CA ILE A 205 30.86 -0.71 -8.40
C ILE A 205 30.22 0.67 -8.64
N LEU A 206 28.95 0.86 -8.27
CA LEU A 206 28.27 2.15 -8.43
C LEU A 206 28.94 3.26 -7.59
N GLU A 207 29.43 2.94 -6.40
CA GLU A 207 30.16 3.88 -5.56
C GLU A 207 31.54 4.22 -6.12
N GLU A 208 32.27 3.24 -6.66
CA GLU A 208 33.57 3.50 -7.31
C GLU A 208 33.41 4.37 -8.55
N LEU A 209 32.40 4.12 -9.38
CA LEU A 209 32.08 4.95 -10.54
C LEU A 209 31.72 6.39 -10.13
N LYS A 210 30.99 6.58 -9.03
CA LYS A 210 30.71 7.91 -8.46
C LYS A 210 31.98 8.61 -7.94
N LYS A 211 32.93 7.86 -7.36
CA LYS A 211 34.23 8.40 -6.89
C LYS A 211 35.12 8.80 -8.06
N LEU A 212 35.11 8.03 -9.16
CA LEU A 212 35.85 8.32 -10.39
C LEU A 212 35.31 9.58 -11.11
N ASN A 213 33.99 9.75 -11.15
CA ASN A 213 33.37 10.95 -11.73
C ASN A 213 33.51 12.22 -10.88
N LYS A 214 33.90 12.12 -9.60
CA LYS A 214 34.21 13.27 -8.73
C LYS A 214 35.68 13.72 -8.79
N LYS A 215 36.55 12.99 -9.50
CA LYS A 215 37.98 13.30 -9.67
C LYS A 215 38.33 13.91 -11.05
N LYS A 216 37.33 14.20 -11.87
CA LYS A 216 37.42 15.07 -13.05
C LYS A 216 36.84 16.44 -12.70
#